data_AF-A0A317KQH8-F1
#
_entry.id   AF-A0A317KQH8-F1
#
_cell.length_a   1.000
_cell.length_b   1.000
_cell.length_c   1.000
_cell.angle_alpha   90.00
_cell.angle_beta   90.00
_cell.angle_gamma   90.00
#
_symmetry.space_group_name_H-M   'P 1'
#
loop_
_entity.id
_entity.type
_entity.pdbx_description
1 polymer ?
#
loop_
_entity_poly.entity_id
_entity_poly.type
_entity_poly.pdbx_seq_one_letter_code
_entity_poly.pdbx_strand_id
1 'polypeptide(L)' 'MSFSDNKLTVRSPADLVTAVPYLLGFHPGDGSIAVIVCRDRRIIFAARSDLPARPAAAHATSPTS' A
#
# COMPACT_ATOMS: atom_id res chain seq x y z
N MET A 1 30.88 -1.22 4.05
CA MET A 1 29.69 -0.36 4.26
C MET A 1 28.67 -1.13 5.08
N SER A 2 28.36 -0.67 6.30
CA SER A 2 27.30 -1.25 7.13
C SER A 2 25.95 -0.72 6.62
N PHE A 3 25.04 -1.60 6.19
CA PHE A 3 23.70 -1.23 5.73
C PHE A 3 22.69 -1.03 6.89
N SER A 4 23.16 -0.76 8.11
CA SER A 4 22.41 -1.12 9.32
C SER A 4 21.49 -0.06 9.95
N ASP A 5 21.28 1.12 9.36
CA ASP A 5 20.49 2.17 10.05
C ASP A 5 19.04 2.39 9.56
N ASN A 6 18.54 1.61 8.60
CA ASN A 6 17.13 1.74 8.15
C ASN A 6 16.25 0.60 8.67
N LYS A 7 16.21 0.42 9.99
CA LYS A 7 15.47 -0.66 10.64
C LYS A 7 14.12 -0.15 11.16
N LEU A 8 13.06 -0.37 10.41
CA LEU A 8 11.69 -0.10 10.87
C LEU A 8 11.18 -1.27 11.73
N THR A 9 10.80 -0.98 12.97
CA THR A 9 10.18 -1.98 13.87
C THR A 9 8.66 -1.85 13.80
N VAL A 10 8.00 -2.86 13.25
CA VAL A 10 6.54 -2.95 13.17
C VAL A 10 6.01 -3.79 14.33
N ARG A 11 4.89 -3.36 14.94
CA ARG A 11 4.32 -4.01 16.13
C ARG A 11 3.13 -4.90 15.79
N SER A 12 2.54 -4.71 14.61
CA SER A 12 1.43 -5.49 14.10
C SER A 12 1.58 -5.80 12.60
N PRO A 13 0.88 -6.82 12.07
CA PRO A 13 0.81 -7.06 10.63
C PRO A 13 0.23 -5.88 9.85
N ALA A 14 -0.70 -5.12 10.43
CA ALA A 14 -1.29 -3.94 9.79
C ALA A 14 -0.26 -2.82 9.57
N ASP A 15 0.66 -2.64 10.54
CA ASP A 15 1.76 -1.68 10.40
C ASP A 15 2.67 -2.06 9.23
N LEU A 16 2.89 -3.36 9.03
CA LEU A 16 3.71 -3.90 7.95
C LEU A 16 3.07 -3.65 6.57
N VAL A 17 1.76 -3.92 6.45
CA VAL A 17 0.99 -3.64 5.22
C VAL A 17 0.96 -2.14 4.90
N THR A 18 1.00 -1.29 5.92
CA THR A 18 1.03 0.17 5.74
C THR A 18 2.42 0.67 5.34
N ALA A 19 3.48 0.16 5.98
CA ALA A 19 4.83 0.74 5.85
C ALA A 19 5.65 0.19 4.68
N VAL A 20 5.56 -1.12 4.40
CA VAL A 20 6.32 -1.75 3.30
C VAL A 20 6.08 -1.06 1.96
N PRO A 21 4.86 -0.56 1.65
CA PRO A 21 4.65 0.28 0.49
C PRO A 21 5.64 1.39 0.27
N TYR A 22 5.77 2.23 1.29
CA TYR A 22 6.64 3.38 1.28
C TYR A 22 8.12 2.97 1.25
N LEU A 23 8.47 1.84 1.88
CA LEU A 23 9.84 1.29 1.84
C LEU A 23 10.23 0.77 0.44
N LEU A 24 9.26 0.31 -0.35
CA LEU A 24 9.46 -0.09 -1.75
C LEU A 24 9.39 1.12 -2.71
N GLY A 25 9.14 2.33 -2.21
CA GLY A 25 9.09 3.56 -3.00
C GLY A 25 7.76 3.83 -3.69
N PHE A 26 6.66 3.19 -3.27
CA PHE A 26 5.33 3.50 -3.81
C PHE A 26 4.39 4.07 -2.74
N HIS A 27 3.48 4.95 -3.18
CA HIS A 27 2.50 5.60 -2.32
C HIS A 27 1.12 4.95 -2.53
N PRO A 28 0.56 4.27 -1.51
CA PRO A 28 -0.80 3.75 -1.57
C PRO A 28 -1.79 4.93 -1.54
N GLY A 29 -2.26 5.34 -2.72
CA GLY A 29 -3.16 6.48 -2.93
C GLY A 29 -3.45 6.75 -4.41
N ASP A 30 -2.50 6.41 -5.28
CA ASP A 30 -2.55 6.76 -6.71
C ASP A 30 -3.26 5.73 -7.58
N GLY A 31 -4.10 4.87 -6.98
CA GLY A 31 -4.75 3.78 -7.69
C GLY A 31 -3.84 2.55 -7.86
N SER A 32 -3.13 2.16 -6.81
CA SER A 32 -2.39 0.89 -6.76
C SER A 32 -2.58 0.22 -5.40
N ILE A 33 -2.56 -1.11 -5.38
CA ILE A 33 -2.57 -1.93 -4.18
C ILE A 33 -1.27 -2.70 -4.08
N ALA A 34 -0.83 -2.96 -2.85
CA ALA A 34 0.20 -3.95 -2.59
C ALA A 34 -0.28 -5.02 -1.63
N VAL A 35 0.23 -6.22 -1.88
CA VAL A 35 -0.08 -7.42 -1.15
C VAL A 35 1.21 -7.97 -0.59
N ILE A 36 1.17 -8.33 0.69
CA ILE A 36 2.31 -8.90 1.39
C ILE A 36 1.85 -10.18 2.07
N VAL A 37 2.61 -11.25 1.88
CA VAL A 37 2.38 -12.50 2.59
C VAL A 37 3.54 -12.73 3.56
N CYS A 38 3.16 -12.93 4.82
CA CYS A 38 4.09 -13.23 5.88
C CYS A 38 3.91 -14.67 6.34
N ARG A 39 5.04 -15.34 6.65
CA ARG A 39 5.06 -16.58 7.43
C ARG A 39 5.83 -16.29 8.71
N ASP A 40 5.18 -16.50 9.85
CA ASP A 40 5.68 -16.09 11.16
C ASP A 40 6.04 -14.59 11.17
N ARG A 41 7.33 -14.26 11.32
CA ARG A 41 7.85 -12.89 11.33
C ARG A 41 8.64 -12.53 10.06
N ARG A 42 8.47 -13.29 8.98
CA ARG A 42 9.20 -13.08 7.72
C ARG A 42 8.25 -12.85 6.56
N ILE A 43 8.58 -11.85 5.73
CA ILE A 43 7.91 -11.63 4.45
C ILE A 43 8.40 -12.70 3.48
N ILE A 44 7.49 -13.46 2.89
CA ILE A 44 7.80 -14.49 1.90
C ILE A 44 7.33 -14.12 0.49
N PHE A 45 6.45 -13.11 0.38
CA PHE A 45 5.96 -12.61 -0.89
C PHE A 45 5.56 -11.14 -0.77
N ALA A 46 5.86 -10.38 -1.81
CA ALA A 46 5.39 -9.01 -1.99
C ALA A 46 5.04 -8.82 -3.46
N ALA A 47 3.85 -8.28 -3.72
CA ALA A 47 3.43 -7.89 -5.06
C ALA A 47 2.73 -6.53 -5.02
N ARG A 48 2.79 -5.83 -6.15
CA ARG A 48 2.06 -4.60 -6.40
C ARG A 48 1.21 -4.82 -7.65
N SER A 49 -0.01 -4.33 -7.62
CA SER A 49 -0.85 -4.22 -8.81
C SER A 49 -1.44 -2.82 -8.87
N ASP A 50 -1.51 -2.25 -10.05
CA ASP A 50 -2.26 -1.03 -10.27
C ASP A 50 -3.76 -1.38 -10.31
N LEU A 51 -4.56 -0.54 -9.67
CA LEU A 51 -6.01 -0.58 -9.75
C LEU A 51 -6.43 0.17 -11.00
N PRO A 52 -7.44 -0.34 -11.74
CA PRO A 52 -8.05 0.44 -12.80
C PRO A 52 -8.60 1.75 -12.23
N ALA A 53 -8.48 2.84 -13.00
CA ALA A 53 -8.98 4.15 -12.61
C ALA A 53 -10.42 4.02 -12.13
N ARG A 54 -10.68 4.46 -10.89
CA ARG A 54 -12.03 4.48 -10.33
C ARG A 54 -12.92 5.28 -11.30
N PRO A 55 -14.03 4.70 -11.81
CA PRO A 55 -14.97 5.43 -12.62
C PRO A 55 -15.33 6.72 -11.88
N ALA A 56 -15.31 7.86 -12.57
CA ALA A 56 -15.74 9.11 -11.96
C ALA A 56 -17.11 8.83 -11.34
N ALA A 57 -17.20 8.93 -10.01
CA ALA A 57 -18.49 8.95 -9.36
C ALA A 57 -19.17 10.14 -10.00
N ALA A 58 -20.14 9.89 -10.88
CA ALA A 58 -20.98 10.93 -11.43
C ALA A 58 -21.56 11.60 -10.20
N HIS A 59 -20.98 12.74 -9.85
CA HIS A 59 -21.55 13.64 -8.88
C HIS A 59 -22.94 13.85 -9.46
N ALA A 60 -23.96 13.32 -8.78
CA ALA A 60 -25.33 13.52 -9.18
C ALA A 60 -25.52 15.03 -9.15
N THR A 61 -25.31 15.67 -10.29
CA THR A 61 -25.75 17.02 -10.55
C THR A 61 -27.25 16.89 -10.56
N SER A 62 -27.84 17.07 -9.38
CA SER A 62 -29.26 17.36 -9.26
C SER A 62 -29.55 18.48 -10.25
N PRO A 63 -30.41 18.29 -11.26
CA PRO A 63 -30.94 19.42 -11.99
C PRO A 63 -31.80 20.20 -11.00
N THR A 64 -31.33 21.38 -10.57
CA THR A 64 -32.18 22.32 -9.86
C THR A 64 -33.22 22.83 -10.85
N SER A 65 -34.46 22.36 -10.73
CA SER A 65 -35.65 22.99 -11.30
C SER A 65 -36.10 24.17 -10.45
#